data_AF-A0A357NB17-F1
#
_entry.id   AF-A0A357NB17-F1
#
_cell.length_a   1.000
_cell.length_b   1.000
_cell.length_c   1.000
_cell.angle_alpha   90.00
_cell.angle_beta   90.00
_cell.angle_gamma   90.00
#
_symmetry.space_group_name_H-M   'P 1'
#
loop_
_entity.id
_entity.type
_entity.pdbx_description
1 polymer ?
#
loop_
_entity_poly.entity_id
_entity_poly.type
_entity_poly.pdbx_seq_one_letter_code
_entity_poly.pdbx_strand_id
1 'polypeptide(L)' 'QLNGLLPICSCCKKIRSEEGLWLNFEQYIERHSEAQFTHDYCPDCINQLYRSYEQSKAGT' A
#
# COMPACT_ATOMS: atom_id res chain seq x y z
N GLN A 1 1.96 8.24 17.45
CA GLN A 1 0.54 8.59 17.26
C GLN A 1 0.41 9.40 15.97
N LEU A 2 -0.32 8.90 14.97
CA LEU A 2 -0.52 9.58 13.68
C LEU A 2 -1.56 10.70 13.82
N ASN A 3 -1.16 11.96 13.66
CA ASN A 3 -2.05 13.11 13.76
C ASN A 3 -1.56 14.25 12.85
N GLY A 4 -2.46 15.18 12.50
CA GLY A 4 -2.13 16.35 11.71
C GLY A 4 -2.00 16.11 10.19
N LEU A 5 -1.32 17.03 9.50
CA LEU A 5 -1.09 16.97 8.05
C LEU A 5 0.24 16.28 7.75
N LEU A 6 0.18 15.16 7.03
CA LEU A 6 1.38 14.43 6.61
C LEU A 6 1.90 14.95 5.26
N PRO A 7 3.17 15.38 5.17
CA PRO A 7 3.75 15.83 3.91
C PRO A 7 3.97 14.63 2.97
N ILE A 8 3.18 14.56 1.90
CA ILE A 8 3.29 13.50 0.88
C ILE A 8 3.86 14.04 -0.44
N CYS A 9 4.54 13.17 -1.19
CA CYS A 9 4.91 13.48 -2.57
C CYS A 9 3.67 13.41 -3.46
N SER A 10 3.35 14.48 -4.20
CA SER A 10 2.19 14.50 -5.09
C SER A 10 2.27 13.45 -6.20
N CYS A 11 3.48 13.07 -6.63
CA CYS A 11 3.70 12.11 -7.72
C CYS A 11 3.61 10.65 -7.24
N CYS A 12 4.41 10.25 -6.25
CA CYS A 12 4.54 8.85 -5.83
C CYS A 12 3.88 8.53 -4.48
N LYS A 13 3.28 9.53 -3.82
CA LYS A 13 2.55 9.42 -2.54
C LYS A 13 3.38 8.97 -1.33
N LYS A 14 4.70 8.84 -1.45
CA LYS A 14 5.60 8.64 -0.30
C LYS A 14 5.44 9.76 0.74
N ILE A 15 5.56 9.43 2.01
CA ILE A 15 5.50 10.36 3.14
C ILE A 15 6.93 10.78 3.50
N ARG A 16 7.16 12.08 3.74
CA ARG A 16 8.43 12.56 4.26
C ARG A 16 8.45 12.44 5.79
N SER A 17 9.43 11.72 6.33
CA SER A 17 9.64 11.58 7.78
C SER A 17 10.24 12.83 8.41
N GLU A 18 10.30 12.86 9.74
CA GLU A 18 10.91 13.94 10.52
C GLU A 18 12.42 14.10 10.21
N GLU A 19 13.11 13.01 9.86
CA GLU A 19 14.52 12.99 9.43
C GLU A 19 14.70 13.34 7.95
N GLY A 20 13.63 13.68 7.23
CA GLY A 20 13.67 14.04 5.82
C GLY A 20 13.74 12.86 4.85
N LEU A 21 13.58 11.63 5.33
CA LEU A 21 13.54 10.43 4.48
C LEU A 21 12.17 10.28 3.81
N TRP A 22 12.14 9.77 2.58
CA TRP A 22 10.89 9.46 1.88
C TRP A 22 10.53 7.99 2.07
N LEU A 23 9.51 7.73 2.87
CA LEU A 23 9.04 6.40 3.24
C LEU A 23 7.74 6.06 2.51
N ASN A 24 7.48 4.76 2.28
CA ASN A 24 6.14 4.33 1.92
C ASN A 24 5.19 4.40 3.14
N PHE A 25 3.90 4.16 2.91
CA PHE A 25 2.89 4.27 3.97
C PHE A 25 3.12 3.23 5.07
N GLU A 26 3.43 1.99 4.68
CA GLU A 26 3.65 0.87 5.59
C GLU A 26 4.79 1.20 6.56
N GLN A 27 5.95 1.58 6.03
CA GLN A 27 7.12 1.98 6.81
C GLN A 27 6.84 3.16 7.73
N TYR A 28 6.08 4.16 7.26
CA TYR A 28 5.77 5.32 8.08
C TYR A 28 4.83 4.93 9.23
N ILE A 29 3.79 4.15 8.96
CA ILE A 29 2.80 3.74 9.99
C ILE A 29 3.44 2.81 11.03
N GLU A 30 4.24 1.82 10.60
CA GLU A 30 4.96 0.92 11.51
C GLU A 30 5.93 1.68 12.44
N ARG A 31 6.54 2.77 11.97
CA ARG A 31 7.43 3.59 12.80
C ARG A 31 6.69 4.47 13.83
N HIS A 32 5.42 4.81 13.57
CA HIS A 32 4.68 5.80 14.37
C HIS A 32 3.49 5.20 15.14
N SER A 33 3.34 3.87 15.12
CA SER A 33 2.28 3.12 15.80
C SER A 33 2.75 1.69 16.12
N GLU A 34 1.94 0.94 16.87
CA GLU A 34 2.16 -0.50 17.11
C GLU A 34 1.54 -1.38 16.00
N ALA A 35 1.04 -0.78 14.92
CA ALA A 35 0.41 -1.52 13.83
C ALA A 35 1.44 -2.36 13.06
N GLN A 36 1.03 -3.54 12.62
CA GLN A 36 1.77 -4.41 11.73
C GLN A 36 0.93 -4.71 10.48
N PHE A 37 1.60 -4.88 9.34
CA PHE A 37 0.92 -5.14 8.07
C PHE A 37 1.01 -6.62 7.66
N THR A 38 -0.08 -7.13 7.12
CA THR A 38 -0.16 -8.44 6.44
C THR A 38 -0.50 -8.22 4.97
N HIS A 39 -0.16 -9.20 4.12
CA HIS A 39 -0.37 -9.12 2.68
C HIS A 39 -1.54 -10.03 2.25
N ASP A 40 -2.76 -9.51 2.34
CA ASP A 40 -3.99 -10.22 1.94
C ASP A 40 -4.65 -9.53 0.73
N TYR A 41 -5.50 -10.27 0.01
CA TYR A 41 -6.32 -9.74 -1.06
C TYR A 41 -7.73 -9.45 -0.56
N CYS A 42 -8.25 -8.26 -0.83
CA CYS A 42 -9.67 -8.02 -0.64
C CYS A 42 -10.50 -8.85 -1.65
N PRO A 43 -11.81 -9.07 -1.38
CA PRO A 43 -12.69 -9.83 -2.27
C PRO A 43 -12.67 -9.35 -3.73
N ASP A 44 -12.55 -8.04 -3.97
CA ASP A 44 -12.53 -7.50 -5.33
C ASP A 44 -11.22 -7.84 -6.06
N CYS A 45 -10.09 -7.66 -5.38
CA CYS A 45 -8.76 -7.96 -5.94
C CYS A 45 -8.61 -9.44 -6.28
N ILE A 46 -9.02 -10.33 -5.38
CA ILE A 46 -8.91 -11.77 -5.63
C ILE A 46 -9.84 -12.21 -6.76
N ASN A 47 -11.06 -11.66 -6.83
CA ASN A 47 -11.98 -11.92 -7.94
C ASN A 47 -11.42 -11.44 -9.28
N GLN A 48 -10.80 -10.26 -9.32
CA GLN A 48 -10.16 -9.76 -10.54
C GLN A 48 -8.96 -10.63 -10.96
N LEU A 49 -8.16 -11.07 -10.00
CA LEU A 49 -7.02 -11.97 -10.26
C LEU A 49 -7.50 -13.28 -10.89
N TYR A 50 -8.52 -13.92 -10.33
CA TYR A 50 -9.09 -15.15 -10.89
C TYR A 50 -9.68 -14.95 -12.29
N ARG A 51 -10.44 -13.86 -12.52
CA ARG A 51 -10.96 -13.55 -13.87
C ARG A 51 -9.85 -13.38 -14.90
N SER A 52 -8.78 -12.66 -14.53
CA SER A 52 -7.62 -12.44 -15.41
C SER A 52 -6.91 -13.75 -15.73
N TYR A 53 -6.79 -14.63 -14.72
CA TYR A 53 -6.22 -15.97 -14.89
C TYR A 53 -7.05 -16.82 -15.87
N GLU A 54 -8.37 -16.86 -15.72
CA GLU A 54 -9.27 -17.59 -16.62
C GLU A 54 -9.19 -17.07 -18.07
N GLN A 55 -9.17 -15.76 -18.25
CA GLN A 55 -9.02 -15.13 -19.58
C GLN A 55 -7.69 -15.48 -20.24
N SER A 56 -6.60 -15.55 -19.47
CA SER A 56 -5.28 -15.94 -19.99
C SER A 56 -5.23 -17.40 -20.46
N LYS A 57 -6.06 -18.28 -19.87
CA LYS A 57 -6.16 -19.69 -20.25
C LYS A 57 -7.04 -19.93 -21.47
N ALA A 58 -8.05 -19.10 -21.69
CA ALA A 58 -8.94 -19.20 -22.84
C ALA A 58 -8.30 -18.73 -24.17
N GLY A 59 -7.10 -18.14 -24.13
CA GLY A 59 -6.35 -17.66 -25.29
C GLY A 59 -5.24 -18.60 -25.80
N THR A 60 -5.16 -19.82 -25.28
CA THR A 60 -4.29 -20.93 -25.75
C THR A 60 -5.13 -22.15 -26.08
#